data_AF-A0A0C3C3E6-F1
#
_entry.id   AF-A0A0C3C3E6-F1
#
_cell.length_a   1.000
_cell.length_b   1.000
_cell.length_c   1.000
_cell.angle_alpha   90.00
_cell.angle_beta   90.00
_cell.angle_gamma   90.00
#
_symmetry.space_group_name_H-M   'P 1'
#
loop_
_entity.id
_entity.type
_entity.pdbx_description
1 polymer ?
#
loop_
_entity_poly.entity_id
_entity_poly.type
_entity_poly.pdbx_seq_one_letter_code
_entity_poly.pdbx_strand_id
1 'polypeptide(L)'
;MESTDKEIEPRNGDMGVSSPRTHLDTTRLFPGPRQAEWDIIYYALALKRRGSPIHSPSPPIEQPIEYRKEGFSIGDVILLDSGGYIDFHFNTCVPADSPFNGRPTDIPEGFCPMSPPLDPANIHEYAAFKGHTVLDGRSVRRYQIQGRVPGTVFDAVAEEMAILTIPEGVISRDVIDVSCFRKYIAANAVAWYKFVNEVGGRCATNGDLRLVVGSDRCSSWSRVATSSVSVHIPHNNTTSTTSCEQFNVGVNAAGTGVLQSDVDGRPVLDPDGVVYKNQSVFLRTLNISVCDEIWSKIAEDFRPYLEPYMNIPHATPFTWRSELMKPHAKFAITEDNDWISVLKPDDPCLPAANEFLSRILEVYNICEEDDVVFLEHKPEVLYRTYLKHDHDLSLTLPLWSPTTVAVGAVGYLSREDGKFITLLNARAPSDSTARGIPPLPALRTKIAPTVHSEKSKKRSVFDLLLGLLNAGRKSDPPQRVTFPLKVAEKAAHIYTGPTRHRRFEADDLPTEWFKSNIEKIIEIHGADHDITTEDLVLITGTLDTRDYALFVSACHREGSVTFEADVNPRIGQPWGVFLPTNSGQFNSKVSRHRGPWETVLVSCLRVASNAIVLSR
;
A
#
# COMPACT_ATOMS: atom_id res chain seq x y z
N MET A 1 18.91 53.86 27.29
CA MET A 1 17.70 54.02 26.46
C MET A 1 16.91 52.75 26.61
N GLU A 2 15.90 52.80 27.48
CA GLU A 2 14.95 51.73 27.74
C GLU A 2 14.09 51.48 26.49
N SER A 3 13.83 50.22 26.17
CA SER A 3 12.86 49.80 25.16
C SER A 3 11.74 49.07 25.87
N THR A 4 10.59 49.71 25.91
CA THR A 4 9.33 49.23 26.44
C THR A 4 8.66 48.27 25.47
N ASP A 5 8.49 47.01 25.85
CA ASP A 5 7.46 46.14 25.25
C ASP A 5 6.44 45.79 26.34
N LYS A 6 5.25 46.38 26.18
CA LYS A 6 4.09 46.15 27.03
C LYS A 6 3.40 44.86 26.61
N GLU A 7 3.29 43.98 27.58
CA GLU A 7 2.37 42.87 27.71
C GLU A 7 0.94 43.29 27.28
N ILE A 8 0.35 42.58 26.32
CA ILE A 8 -1.04 42.74 25.91
C ILE A 8 -1.85 41.65 26.61
N GLU A 9 -2.50 42.01 27.72
CA GLU A 9 -3.55 41.18 28.34
C GLU A 9 -4.83 41.21 27.48
N PRO A 10 -5.49 40.06 27.24
CA PRO A 10 -6.79 40.05 26.57
C PRO A 10 -7.92 40.51 27.51
N ARG A 11 -8.70 41.49 27.04
CA ARG A 11 -9.89 42.01 27.74
C ARG A 11 -10.99 40.94 27.81
N ASN A 12 -11.41 40.62 29.04
CA ASN A 12 -12.67 39.94 29.33
C ASN A 12 -13.85 40.82 28.91
N GLY A 13 -14.52 40.48 27.81
CA GLY A 13 -15.67 41.25 27.35
C GLY A 13 -16.21 40.82 26.00
N ASP A 14 -16.58 39.54 25.86
CA ASP A 14 -17.67 39.09 24.97
C ASP A 14 -18.06 37.66 25.36
N MET A 15 -18.65 37.52 26.55
CA MET A 15 -19.36 36.31 26.95
C MET A 15 -20.69 36.28 26.19
N GLY A 16 -20.66 35.70 24.99
CA GLY A 16 -21.86 35.23 24.32
C GLY A 16 -22.63 34.29 25.26
N VAL A 17 -23.89 34.61 25.50
CA VAL A 17 -24.81 33.83 26.34
C VAL A 17 -24.83 32.39 25.83
N SER A 18 -24.20 31.48 26.57
CA SER A 18 -24.33 30.05 26.32
C SER A 18 -25.75 29.62 26.67
N SER A 19 -26.43 28.98 25.73
CA SER A 19 -27.72 28.34 25.98
C SER A 19 -27.55 27.28 27.09
N PRO A 20 -28.57 27.02 27.93
CA PRO A 20 -28.44 26.03 28.99
C PRO A 20 -28.28 24.64 28.35
N ARG A 21 -27.07 24.08 28.40
CA ARG A 21 -26.86 22.65 28.14
C ARG A 21 -27.38 21.90 29.36
N THR A 22 -28.60 21.39 29.29
CA THR A 22 -29.03 20.28 30.16
C THR A 22 -28.09 19.11 29.88
N HIS A 23 -27.09 18.91 30.75
CA HIS A 23 -26.23 17.74 30.69
C HIS A 23 -27.12 16.51 30.98
N LEU A 24 -27.47 15.76 29.94
CA LEU A 24 -28.13 14.48 30.12
C LEU A 24 -27.13 13.55 30.80
N ASP A 25 -27.51 12.87 31.87
CA ASP A 25 -26.63 11.85 32.49
C ASP A 25 -26.59 10.62 31.60
N THR A 26 -25.70 10.63 30.61
CA THR A 26 -25.54 9.56 29.61
C THR A 26 -24.77 8.36 30.14
N THR A 27 -24.20 8.45 31.35
CA THR A 27 -23.43 7.36 31.97
C THR A 27 -24.26 6.08 32.12
N ARG A 28 -25.60 6.20 32.16
CA ARG A 28 -26.56 5.09 32.20
C ARG A 28 -26.91 4.51 30.83
N LEU A 29 -26.69 5.24 29.74
CA LEU A 29 -27.07 4.84 28.38
C LEU A 29 -26.03 3.93 27.73
N PHE A 30 -24.76 4.30 27.84
CA PHE A 30 -23.63 3.59 27.26
C PHE A 30 -22.38 3.73 28.15
N PRO A 31 -21.43 2.79 28.10
CA PRO A 31 -20.08 3.06 28.62
C PRO A 31 -19.45 4.17 27.78
N GLY A 32 -18.81 5.14 28.42
CA GLY A 32 -18.05 6.17 27.70
C GLY A 32 -17.05 5.53 26.74
N PRO A 33 -16.81 6.12 25.56
CA PRO A 33 -15.91 5.56 24.56
C PRO A 33 -14.51 5.41 25.18
N ARG A 34 -13.93 4.21 25.07
CA ARG A 34 -12.51 4.01 25.40
C ARG A 34 -11.68 4.59 24.25
N GLN A 35 -10.78 5.50 24.57
CA GLN A 35 -9.86 6.12 23.60
C GLN A 35 -8.44 5.79 24.07
N ALA A 36 -7.89 4.66 23.63
CA ALA A 36 -6.50 4.34 23.91
C ALA A 36 -5.62 5.42 23.25
N GLU A 37 -4.54 5.84 23.92
CA GLU A 37 -3.66 6.88 23.38
C GLU A 37 -3.15 6.51 21.98
N TRP A 38 -2.79 5.24 21.80
CA TRP A 38 -2.33 4.74 20.52
C TRP A 38 -3.39 4.81 19.43
N ASP A 39 -4.67 4.53 19.70
CA ASP A 39 -5.74 4.66 18.70
C ASP A 39 -5.79 6.08 18.14
N ILE A 40 -5.70 7.09 19.02
CA ILE A 40 -5.74 8.50 18.62
C ILE A 40 -4.61 8.80 17.63
N ILE A 41 -3.40 8.32 17.94
CA ILE A 41 -2.20 8.54 17.13
C ILE A 41 -2.27 7.72 15.84
N TYR A 42 -2.65 6.45 15.95
CA TYR A 42 -2.73 5.50 14.85
C TYR A 42 -3.69 5.99 13.79
N TYR A 43 -4.94 6.28 14.14
CA TYR A 43 -5.92 6.73 13.16
C TYR A 43 -5.58 8.10 12.56
N ALA A 44 -5.02 9.03 13.35
CA ALA A 44 -4.61 10.33 12.83
C ALA A 44 -3.40 10.25 11.87
N LEU A 45 -2.39 9.42 12.17
CA LEU A 45 -1.13 9.37 11.42
C LEU A 45 -1.00 8.23 10.40
N ALA A 46 -1.81 7.16 10.47
CA ALA A 46 -1.72 6.04 9.53
C ALA A 46 -1.94 6.47 8.07
N LEU A 47 -2.80 7.47 7.84
CA LEU A 47 -3.02 8.08 6.52
C LEU A 47 -1.79 8.81 5.96
N LYS A 48 -0.72 8.99 6.75
CA LYS A 48 0.58 9.49 6.26
C LYS A 48 1.40 8.46 5.51
N ARG A 49 0.96 7.18 5.45
CA ARG A 49 1.56 6.14 4.61
C ARG A 49 3.02 5.84 4.95
N ARG A 50 3.33 5.81 6.26
CA ARG A 50 4.70 5.62 6.79
C ARG A 50 4.87 4.32 7.59
N GLY A 51 3.87 3.44 7.58
CA GLY A 51 3.78 2.30 8.48
C GLY A 51 2.97 2.62 9.74
N SER A 52 3.15 1.81 10.78
CA SER A 52 2.50 1.97 12.08
C SER A 52 3.20 3.06 12.89
N PRO A 53 2.52 4.13 13.32
CA PRO A 53 3.11 5.12 14.23
C PRO A 53 3.36 4.51 15.61
N ILE A 54 4.50 4.85 16.20
CA ILE A 54 4.88 4.34 17.53
C ILE A 54 4.46 5.33 18.61
N HIS A 55 3.80 4.81 19.64
CA HIS A 55 3.46 5.59 20.83
C HIS A 55 4.71 6.01 21.63
N SER A 56 5.65 5.07 21.84
CA SER A 56 6.93 5.27 22.54
C SER A 56 8.12 5.08 21.59
N PRO A 57 8.59 6.14 20.89
CA PRO A 57 9.70 6.07 19.94
C PRO A 57 11.07 5.65 20.49
N SER A 58 11.31 5.75 21.80
CA SER A 58 12.57 5.34 22.40
C SER A 58 12.74 3.82 22.39
N PRO A 59 13.96 3.30 22.19
CA PRO A 59 14.22 1.88 22.40
C PRO A 59 14.05 1.52 23.88
N PRO A 60 13.73 0.26 24.20
CA PRO A 60 13.55 -0.17 25.59
C PRO A 60 14.83 0.05 26.40
N ILE A 61 14.68 0.56 27.63
CA ILE A 61 15.79 1.04 28.46
C ILE A 61 16.66 -0.11 28.99
N GLU A 62 16.05 -1.28 29.12
CA GLU A 62 16.60 -2.55 29.57
C GLU A 62 17.54 -3.20 28.54
N GLN A 63 17.54 -2.76 27.29
CA GLN A 63 18.40 -3.34 26.26
C GLN A 63 19.86 -2.87 26.39
N PRO A 64 20.84 -3.62 25.84
CA PRO A 64 22.24 -3.20 25.83
C PRO A 64 22.44 -1.80 25.23
N ILE A 65 23.46 -1.08 25.71
CA ILE A 65 23.75 0.29 25.28
C ILE A 65 23.93 0.36 23.76
N GLU A 66 24.55 -0.66 23.16
CA GLU A 66 24.77 -0.79 21.72
C GLU A 66 23.46 -0.80 20.94
N TYR A 67 22.49 -1.64 21.34
CA TYR A 67 21.17 -1.67 20.73
C TYR A 67 20.46 -0.32 20.92
N ARG A 68 20.54 0.25 22.12
CA ARG A 68 19.88 1.53 22.43
C ARG A 68 20.45 2.71 21.65
N LYS A 69 21.71 2.66 21.20
CA LYS A 69 22.30 3.66 20.29
C LYS A 69 21.73 3.57 18.87
N GLU A 70 21.37 2.37 18.42
CA GLU A 70 20.83 2.12 17.08
C GLU A 70 19.30 2.31 17.01
N GLY A 71 18.59 1.88 18.06
CA GLY A 71 17.13 1.82 18.13
C GLY A 71 16.55 0.58 17.43
N PHE A 72 15.22 0.57 17.27
CA PHE A 72 14.52 -0.48 16.51
C PHE A 72 15.12 -0.66 15.12
N SER A 73 15.39 -1.91 14.76
CA SER A 73 16.23 -2.31 13.64
C SER A 73 15.54 -3.34 12.75
N ILE A 74 15.97 -3.41 11.48
CA ILE A 74 15.50 -4.45 10.55
C ILE A 74 15.86 -5.82 11.12
N GLY A 75 14.87 -6.72 11.14
CA GLY A 75 15.00 -8.06 11.70
C GLY A 75 14.50 -8.19 13.14
N ASP A 76 14.17 -7.08 13.82
CA ASP A 76 13.60 -7.12 15.17
C ASP A 76 12.24 -7.83 15.16
N VAL A 77 12.09 -8.85 15.98
CA VAL A 77 10.80 -9.46 16.31
C VAL A 77 10.22 -8.71 17.50
N ILE A 78 9.04 -8.15 17.28
CA ILE A 78 8.33 -7.35 18.26
C ILE A 78 6.91 -7.90 18.46
N LEU A 79 6.34 -7.62 19.63
CA LEU A 79 4.90 -7.61 19.80
C LEU A 79 4.39 -6.18 19.61
N LEU A 80 3.33 -6.02 18.83
CA LEU A 80 2.52 -4.81 18.82
C LEU A 80 1.07 -5.18 19.17
N ASP A 81 0.67 -4.90 20.40
CA ASP A 81 -0.67 -5.25 20.89
C ASP A 81 -1.73 -4.21 20.51
N SER A 82 -2.99 -4.52 20.81
CA SER A 82 -4.13 -3.63 20.58
C SER A 82 -4.08 -2.30 21.35
N GLY A 83 -3.25 -2.19 22.39
CA GLY A 83 -3.00 -0.95 23.14
C GLY A 83 -1.90 -0.09 22.51
N GLY A 84 -1.21 -0.60 21.50
CA GLY A 84 -0.07 0.07 20.85
C GLY A 84 1.24 -0.06 21.59
N TYR A 85 1.33 -0.99 22.55
CA TYR A 85 2.58 -1.27 23.24
C TYR A 85 3.49 -2.09 22.33
N ILE A 86 4.75 -1.66 22.24
CA ILE A 86 5.80 -2.36 21.50
C ILE A 86 6.73 -3.03 22.50
N ASP A 87 6.77 -4.36 22.47
CA ASP A 87 7.75 -5.15 23.21
C ASP A 87 8.77 -5.73 22.22
N PHE A 88 10.06 -5.53 22.48
CA PHE A 88 11.13 -6.08 21.67
C PHE A 88 11.63 -7.38 22.29
N HIS A 89 11.84 -8.41 21.45
CA HIS A 89 12.32 -9.71 21.91
C HIS A 89 13.75 -10.00 21.43
N PHE A 90 13.93 -10.19 20.13
CA PHE A 90 15.21 -10.59 19.54
C PHE A 90 15.30 -10.11 18.08
N ASN A 91 16.48 -10.15 17.48
CA ASN A 91 16.72 -9.76 16.10
C ASN A 91 17.17 -10.97 15.24
N THR A 92 16.40 -11.25 14.20
CA THR A 92 16.56 -12.40 13.30
C THR A 92 17.77 -12.32 12.36
N CYS A 93 18.35 -11.13 12.18
CA CYS A 93 19.45 -10.88 11.25
C CYS A 93 20.84 -10.99 11.90
N VAL A 94 20.92 -11.19 13.22
CA VAL A 94 22.18 -11.21 13.98
C VAL A 94 22.34 -12.49 14.81
N PRO A 95 23.57 -12.92 15.11
CA PRO A 95 23.82 -14.08 15.99
C PRO A 95 23.25 -13.91 17.40
N ALA A 96 23.00 -15.02 18.10
CA ALA A 96 22.41 -15.06 19.46
C ALA A 96 23.23 -14.27 20.51
N ASP A 97 24.54 -14.23 20.37
CA ASP A 97 25.48 -13.55 21.27
C ASP A 97 25.74 -12.08 20.91
N SER A 98 25.11 -11.59 19.84
CA SER A 98 25.21 -10.20 19.43
C SER A 98 24.52 -9.26 20.44
N PRO A 99 25.11 -8.10 20.78
CA PRO A 99 24.45 -7.12 21.64
C PRO A 99 23.20 -6.49 21.01
N PHE A 100 22.95 -6.75 19.72
CA PHE A 100 21.74 -6.35 19.01
C PHE A 100 20.62 -7.40 19.07
N ASN A 101 20.86 -8.57 19.68
CA ASN A 101 19.91 -9.69 19.69
C ASN A 101 19.11 -9.83 20.99
N GLY A 102 18.84 -8.73 21.67
CA GLY A 102 18.15 -8.73 22.95
C GLY A 102 18.93 -9.40 24.07
N ARG A 103 18.27 -9.60 25.21
CA ARG A 103 18.87 -10.32 26.34
C ARG A 103 18.82 -11.82 26.08
N PRO A 104 19.77 -12.62 26.60
CA PRO A 104 19.73 -14.08 26.42
C PRO A 104 18.43 -14.75 26.89
N THR A 105 17.70 -14.15 27.83
CA THR A 105 16.39 -14.62 28.30
C THR A 105 15.25 -14.38 27.31
N ASP A 106 15.45 -13.47 26.36
CA ASP A 106 14.44 -13.01 25.39
C ASP A 106 14.64 -13.68 24.01
N ILE A 107 15.60 -14.61 23.92
CA ILE A 107 15.93 -15.36 22.70
C ILE A 107 15.32 -16.77 22.79
N PRO A 108 14.53 -17.21 21.79
CA PRO A 108 13.97 -18.56 21.76
C PRO A 108 15.04 -19.66 21.78
N GLU A 109 14.74 -20.79 22.43
CA GLU A 109 15.60 -21.97 22.39
C GLU A 109 15.79 -22.46 20.94
N GLY A 110 17.03 -22.79 20.58
CA GLY A 110 17.36 -23.24 19.22
C GLY A 110 17.40 -22.11 18.18
N PHE A 111 17.33 -20.84 18.60
CA PHE A 111 17.46 -19.69 17.70
C PHE A 111 18.70 -19.80 16.80
N CYS A 112 18.48 -19.62 15.50
CA CYS A 112 19.52 -19.49 14.50
C CYS A 112 19.22 -18.25 13.66
N PRO A 113 20.17 -17.35 13.38
CA PRO A 113 19.93 -16.22 12.52
C PRO A 113 19.52 -16.65 11.11
N MET A 114 18.83 -15.76 10.40
CA MET A 114 18.40 -15.98 9.03
C MET A 114 19.59 -16.35 8.13
N SER A 115 19.41 -17.41 7.32
CA SER A 115 20.40 -17.90 6.37
C SER A 115 19.77 -18.11 4.99
N PRO A 116 20.33 -17.53 3.92
CA PRO A 116 21.50 -16.66 3.90
C PRO A 116 21.25 -15.32 4.65
N PRO A 117 22.30 -14.64 5.14
CA PRO A 117 22.15 -13.33 5.77
C PRO A 117 21.47 -12.33 4.85
N LEU A 118 20.75 -11.35 5.43
CA LEU A 118 20.11 -10.28 4.67
C LEU A 118 21.17 -9.54 3.86
N ASP A 119 21.01 -9.53 2.53
CA ASP A 119 21.89 -8.81 1.64
C ASP A 119 21.78 -7.29 1.92
N PRO A 120 22.88 -6.60 2.29
CA PRO A 120 22.85 -5.16 2.55
C PRO A 120 22.34 -4.32 1.37
N ALA A 121 22.50 -4.81 0.13
CA ALA A 121 21.96 -4.12 -1.03
C ALA A 121 20.41 -4.22 -1.13
N ASN A 122 19.78 -5.13 -0.37
CA ASN A 122 18.32 -5.19 -0.20
C ASN A 122 17.78 -4.14 0.79
N ILE A 123 18.64 -3.29 1.35
CA ILE A 123 18.24 -2.24 2.28
C ILE A 123 18.34 -0.89 1.57
N HIS A 124 17.22 -0.18 1.53
CA HIS A 124 17.15 1.19 1.06
C HIS A 124 17.18 2.15 2.25
N GLU A 125 18.21 3.00 2.30
CA GLU A 125 18.30 4.09 3.28
C GLU A 125 18.18 5.44 2.57
N TYR A 126 17.30 6.31 3.08
CA TYR A 126 17.06 7.62 2.49
C TYR A 126 16.57 8.64 3.53
N ALA A 127 16.85 9.92 3.28
CA ALA A 127 16.32 11.02 4.09
C ALA A 127 14.88 11.33 3.65
N ALA A 128 13.90 10.68 4.28
CA ALA A 128 12.48 10.89 3.97
C ALA A 128 12.02 12.31 4.25
N PHE A 129 12.53 12.90 5.33
CA PHE A 129 12.28 14.29 5.68
C PHE A 129 13.60 14.99 5.98
N LYS A 130 13.86 16.11 5.30
CA LYS A 130 15.10 16.88 5.46
C LYS A 130 14.84 18.07 6.38
N GLY A 131 15.44 18.06 7.57
CA GLY A 131 15.30 19.13 8.55
C GLY A 131 13.90 19.20 9.16
N HIS A 132 13.55 20.39 9.64
CA HIS A 132 12.34 20.61 10.44
C HIS A 132 11.07 20.23 9.67
N THR A 133 10.36 19.25 10.20
CA THR A 133 9.19 18.65 9.57
C THR A 133 8.02 18.62 10.53
N VAL A 134 6.83 18.96 10.04
CA VAL A 134 5.57 18.84 10.80
C VAL A 134 4.62 17.97 9.99
N LEU A 135 4.21 16.85 10.58
CA LEU A 135 3.19 15.96 10.04
C LEU A 135 1.88 16.21 10.78
N ASP A 136 0.91 16.79 10.08
CA ASP A 136 -0.44 17.03 10.58
C ASP A 136 -1.40 15.95 10.08
N GLY A 137 -1.79 15.05 10.96
CA GLY A 137 -2.70 13.94 10.72
C GLY A 137 -4.12 14.24 11.22
N ARG A 138 -5.12 13.80 10.45
CA ARG A 138 -6.53 13.92 10.81
C ARG A 138 -7.28 12.67 10.36
N SER A 139 -8.22 12.23 11.18
CA SER A 139 -9.13 11.14 10.87
C SER A 139 -10.54 11.46 11.38
N VAL A 140 -11.57 11.08 10.62
CA VAL A 140 -12.97 11.16 11.03
C VAL A 140 -13.62 9.79 10.88
N ARG A 141 -13.74 9.05 11.98
CA ARG A 141 -14.30 7.70 12.00
C ARG A 141 -15.75 7.69 12.45
N ARG A 142 -16.56 6.85 11.82
CA ARG A 142 -17.94 6.57 12.23
C ARG A 142 -18.04 5.13 12.68
N TYR A 143 -18.62 4.90 13.85
CA TYR A 143 -18.80 3.56 14.41
C TYR A 143 -19.98 3.53 15.36
N GLN A 144 -20.34 2.33 15.83
CA GLN A 144 -21.45 2.15 16.75
C GLN A 144 -20.94 1.76 18.14
N ILE A 145 -21.55 2.36 19.17
CA ILE A 145 -21.31 2.06 20.58
C ILE A 145 -22.48 1.22 21.08
N GLN A 146 -22.16 0.10 21.73
CA GLN A 146 -23.16 -0.73 22.39
C GLN A 146 -23.69 -0.01 23.63
N GLY A 147 -25.00 0.11 23.73
CA GLY A 147 -25.68 0.59 24.91
C GLY A 147 -25.55 -0.38 26.08
N ARG A 148 -25.79 0.12 27.29
CA ARG A 148 -25.85 -0.74 28.49
C ARG A 148 -27.06 -1.66 28.49
N VAL A 149 -28.12 -1.28 27.77
CA VAL A 149 -29.28 -2.13 27.52
C VAL A 149 -28.97 -3.02 26.30
N PRO A 150 -29.01 -4.35 26.44
CA PRO A 150 -28.77 -5.27 25.32
C PRO A 150 -29.62 -4.94 24.10
N GLY A 151 -29.01 -4.91 22.92
CA GLY A 151 -29.67 -4.59 21.66
C GLY A 151 -29.83 -3.09 21.36
N THR A 152 -29.42 -2.20 22.27
CA THR A 152 -29.36 -0.75 22.00
C THR A 152 -28.01 -0.39 21.42
N VAL A 153 -28.00 0.40 20.35
CA VAL A 153 -26.77 0.92 19.71
C VAL A 153 -26.88 2.43 19.52
N PHE A 154 -25.73 3.10 19.62
CA PHE A 154 -25.61 4.54 19.42
C PHE A 154 -24.59 4.82 18.34
N ASP A 155 -24.91 5.69 17.39
CA ASP A 155 -23.95 6.12 16.37
C ASP A 155 -22.96 7.11 17.01
N ALA A 156 -21.68 6.91 16.73
CA ALA A 156 -20.60 7.75 17.22
C ALA A 156 -19.70 8.21 16.07
N VAL A 157 -19.23 9.44 16.19
CA VAL A 157 -18.22 10.04 15.30
C VAL A 157 -17.00 10.37 16.15
N ALA A 158 -15.84 9.81 15.82
CA ALA A 158 -14.56 10.22 16.38
C ALA A 158 -13.82 11.11 15.39
N GLU A 159 -13.38 12.27 15.86
CA GLU A 159 -12.45 13.15 15.15
C GLU A 159 -11.10 13.08 15.84
N GLU A 160 -10.13 12.43 15.21
CA GLU A 160 -8.75 12.36 15.71
C GLU A 160 -7.85 13.33 14.96
N MET A 161 -6.96 13.99 15.69
CA MET A 161 -5.91 14.84 15.14
C MET A 161 -4.58 14.53 15.81
N ALA A 162 -3.49 14.59 15.05
CA ALA A 162 -2.14 14.46 15.59
C ALA A 162 -1.17 15.36 14.83
N ILE A 163 -0.40 16.16 15.57
CA ILE A 163 0.70 16.95 15.03
C ILE A 163 1.99 16.33 15.55
N LEU A 164 2.77 15.73 14.65
CA LEU A 164 4.10 15.19 14.92
C LEU A 164 5.15 16.14 14.34
N THR A 165 5.96 16.75 15.21
CA THR A 165 7.06 17.65 14.84
C THR A 165 8.38 16.91 14.97
N ILE A 166 9.21 16.99 13.93
CA ILE A 166 10.51 16.32 13.84
C ILE A 166 11.55 17.37 13.42
N PRO A 167 12.25 17.99 14.38
CA PRO A 167 13.12 19.14 14.12
C PRO A 167 14.32 18.85 13.21
N GLU A 168 14.98 17.70 13.35
CA GLU A 168 16.18 17.36 12.55
C GLU A 168 15.86 16.50 11.31
N GLY A 169 14.58 16.18 11.08
CA GLY A 169 14.14 15.30 10.00
C GLY A 169 14.27 13.81 10.32
N VAL A 170 14.11 12.98 9.29
CA VAL A 170 14.01 11.52 9.40
C VAL A 170 14.93 10.85 8.39
N ILE A 171 15.64 9.82 8.86
CA ILE A 171 16.27 8.82 8.00
C ILE A 171 15.40 7.56 8.04
N SER A 172 14.90 7.17 6.88
CA SER A 172 14.18 5.92 6.69
C SER A 172 15.15 4.84 6.26
N ARG A 173 14.95 3.64 6.80
CA ARG A 173 15.62 2.42 6.35
C ARG A 173 14.55 1.36 6.10
N ASP A 174 14.54 0.79 4.89
CA ASP A 174 13.51 -0.14 4.42
C ASP A 174 14.13 -1.35 3.73
N VAL A 175 13.58 -2.54 3.96
CA VAL A 175 13.84 -3.71 3.12
C VAL A 175 13.10 -3.54 1.80
N ILE A 176 13.80 -3.73 0.68
CA ILE A 176 13.25 -3.58 -0.67
C ILE A 176 12.42 -4.81 -1.06
N ASP A 177 12.99 -6.01 -0.90
CA ASP A 177 12.33 -7.28 -1.17
C ASP A 177 12.21 -8.11 0.13
N VAL A 178 11.02 -8.10 0.70
CA VAL A 178 10.68 -8.80 1.95
C VAL A 178 10.49 -10.30 1.77
N SER A 179 10.46 -10.82 0.54
CA SER A 179 10.23 -12.25 0.27
C SER A 179 11.29 -13.16 0.93
N CYS A 180 12.49 -12.63 1.15
CA CYS A 180 13.59 -13.33 1.82
C CYS A 180 13.25 -13.78 3.26
N PHE A 181 12.31 -13.12 3.95
CA PHE A 181 11.92 -13.49 5.31
C PHE A 181 10.87 -14.61 5.37
N ARG A 182 10.11 -14.86 4.28
CA ARG A 182 8.89 -15.70 4.34
C ARG A 182 9.17 -17.11 4.84
N LYS A 183 10.13 -17.81 4.22
CA LYS A 183 10.49 -19.19 4.60
C LYS A 183 11.04 -19.25 6.02
N TYR A 184 11.84 -18.25 6.40
CA TYR A 184 12.42 -18.16 7.74
C TYR A 184 11.34 -17.93 8.82
N ILE A 185 10.40 -17.00 8.58
CA ILE A 185 9.26 -16.77 9.47
C ILE A 185 8.42 -18.05 9.58
N ALA A 186 8.04 -18.68 8.46
CA ALA A 186 7.21 -19.88 8.47
C ALA A 186 7.82 -21.04 9.27
N ALA A 187 9.15 -21.21 9.18
CA ALA A 187 9.86 -22.23 9.93
C ALA A 187 9.88 -21.98 11.45
N ASN A 188 9.72 -20.73 11.90
CA ASN A 188 9.96 -20.35 13.30
C ASN A 188 8.74 -19.75 14.03
N ALA A 189 7.73 -19.26 13.32
CA ALA A 189 6.62 -18.48 13.88
C ALA A 189 5.89 -19.20 15.02
N VAL A 190 5.66 -20.51 14.90
CA VAL A 190 5.02 -21.32 15.95
C VAL A 190 5.86 -21.33 17.23
N ALA A 191 7.18 -21.51 17.10
CA ALA A 191 8.09 -21.50 18.24
C ALA A 191 8.18 -20.11 18.88
N TRP A 192 8.15 -19.04 18.07
CA TRP A 192 8.12 -17.67 18.57
C TRP A 192 6.85 -17.35 19.36
N TYR A 193 5.67 -17.70 18.84
CA TYR A 193 4.42 -17.53 19.58
C TYR A 193 4.40 -18.30 20.90
N LYS A 194 4.88 -19.55 20.90
CA LYS A 194 5.03 -20.35 22.13
C LYS A 194 5.98 -19.69 23.11
N PHE A 195 7.17 -19.29 22.67
CA PHE A 195 8.17 -18.65 23.51
C PHE A 195 7.65 -17.36 24.16
N VAL A 196 7.08 -16.47 23.34
CA VAL A 196 6.57 -15.17 23.81
C VAL A 196 5.47 -15.33 24.85
N ASN A 197 4.56 -16.28 24.63
CA ASN A 197 3.47 -16.53 25.58
C ASN A 197 3.95 -17.32 26.80
N GLU A 198 4.54 -18.51 26.62
CA GLU A 198 4.90 -19.45 27.69
C GLU A 198 6.06 -18.95 28.56
N VAL A 199 7.11 -18.38 27.96
CA VAL A 199 8.32 -17.94 28.68
C VAL A 199 8.24 -16.46 29.05
N GLY A 200 7.78 -15.63 28.11
CA GLY A 200 7.63 -14.19 28.32
C GLY A 200 6.42 -13.81 29.18
N GLY A 201 5.49 -14.74 29.41
CA GLY A 201 4.22 -14.46 30.09
C GLY A 201 3.36 -13.42 29.36
N ARG A 202 3.64 -13.20 28.07
CA ARG A 202 2.92 -12.22 27.27
C ARG A 202 1.59 -12.82 26.83
N CYS A 203 0.52 -12.06 26.88
CA CYS A 203 -0.80 -12.51 26.42
C CYS A 203 -0.99 -12.19 24.94
N ALA A 204 0.00 -12.51 24.09
CA ALA A 204 -0.05 -12.16 22.68
C ALA A 204 -1.20 -12.88 22.00
N THR A 205 -1.88 -12.18 21.10
CA THR A 205 -2.95 -12.71 20.25
C THR A 205 -2.45 -12.96 18.83
N ASN A 206 -3.17 -13.78 18.07
CA ASN A 206 -2.80 -14.09 16.69
C ASN A 206 -2.79 -12.81 15.85
N GLY A 207 -1.63 -12.48 15.27
CA GLY A 207 -1.41 -11.25 14.51
C GLY A 207 -0.63 -10.17 15.26
N ASP A 208 -0.43 -10.29 16.58
CA ASP A 208 0.35 -9.32 17.37
C ASP A 208 1.85 -9.45 17.15
N LEU A 209 2.33 -10.64 16.76
CA LEU A 209 3.74 -10.90 16.48
C LEU A 209 4.14 -10.33 15.11
N ARG A 210 5.18 -9.50 15.11
CA ARG A 210 5.61 -8.76 13.93
C ARG A 210 7.12 -8.79 13.75
N LEU A 211 7.56 -8.74 12.50
CA LEU A 211 8.97 -8.56 12.13
C LEU A 211 9.18 -7.17 11.54
N VAL A 212 10.10 -6.39 12.10
CA VAL A 212 10.45 -5.06 11.60
C VAL A 212 11.24 -5.18 10.29
N VAL A 213 10.68 -4.61 9.22
CA VAL A 213 11.30 -4.54 7.89
C VAL A 213 11.57 -3.10 7.44
N GLY A 214 11.15 -2.11 8.23
CA GLY A 214 11.55 -0.73 8.04
C GLY A 214 11.27 0.15 9.24
N SER A 215 11.99 1.27 9.32
CA SER A 215 11.82 2.27 10.38
C SER A 215 12.07 3.70 9.90
N ASP A 216 11.39 4.64 10.54
CA ASP A 216 11.61 6.09 10.41
C ASP A 216 12.31 6.60 11.66
N ARG A 217 13.60 6.86 11.53
CA ARG A 217 14.47 7.21 12.65
C ARG A 217 14.79 8.70 12.69
N CYS A 218 14.70 9.29 13.87
CA CYS A 218 15.07 10.68 14.15
C CYS A 218 15.87 10.80 15.46
N SER A 219 16.40 12.00 15.69
CA SER A 219 17.10 12.37 16.93
C SER A 219 16.21 13.06 17.95
N SER A 220 15.16 13.73 17.52
CA SER A 220 14.17 14.33 18.41
C SER A 220 12.80 14.39 17.74
N TRP A 221 11.77 14.44 18.57
CA TRP A 221 10.39 14.54 18.13
C TRP A 221 9.53 15.15 19.23
N SER A 222 8.43 15.77 18.84
CA SER A 222 7.32 16.10 19.73
C SER A 222 5.99 15.79 19.05
N ARG A 223 5.00 15.41 19.85
CA ARG A 223 3.68 15.04 19.37
C ARG A 223 2.61 15.65 20.26
N VAL A 224 1.57 16.16 19.64
CA VAL A 224 0.29 16.45 20.29
C VAL A 224 -0.76 15.67 19.53
N ALA A 225 -1.59 14.90 20.23
CA ALA A 225 -2.72 14.21 19.62
C ALA A 225 -4.00 14.44 20.44
N THR A 226 -5.11 14.61 19.74
CA THR A 226 -6.41 14.85 20.36
C THR A 226 -7.47 13.97 19.70
N SER A 227 -8.47 13.58 20.48
CA SER A 227 -9.63 12.88 19.97
C SER A 227 -10.90 13.48 20.57
N SER A 228 -11.87 13.77 19.72
CA SER A 228 -13.21 14.19 20.10
C SER A 228 -14.23 13.17 19.61
N VAL A 229 -14.94 12.52 20.53
CA VAL A 229 -16.00 11.55 20.18
C VAL A 229 -17.35 12.16 20.48
N SER A 230 -18.17 12.26 19.44
CA SER A 230 -19.55 12.70 19.48
C SER A 230 -20.48 11.49 19.38
N VAL A 231 -21.26 11.22 20.42
CA VAL A 231 -22.26 10.12 20.46
C VAL A 231 -23.66 10.67 20.24
N HIS A 232 -24.31 10.24 19.16
CA HIS A 232 -25.66 10.63 18.81
C HIS A 232 -26.68 9.87 19.64
N ILE A 233 -27.57 10.61 20.32
CA ILE A 233 -28.61 10.03 21.19
C ILE A 233 -29.96 10.19 20.48
N PRO A 234 -30.60 9.10 20.04
CA PRO A 234 -31.93 9.15 19.43
C PRO A 234 -32.96 9.69 20.43
N HIS A 235 -33.77 10.65 20.03
CA HIS A 235 -34.83 11.21 20.88
C HIS A 235 -36.19 10.53 20.60
N ASN A 236 -37.02 10.38 21.63
CA ASN A 236 -38.43 10.03 21.46
C ASN A 236 -39.22 11.26 20.97
N ASN A 237 -39.52 11.29 19.67
CA ASN A 237 -40.67 11.89 18.96
C ASN A 237 -41.35 13.23 19.37
N THR A 238 -40.73 14.19 20.08
CA THR A 238 -41.39 15.51 20.30
C THR A 238 -40.60 16.81 20.12
N THR A 239 -39.30 16.79 19.80
CA THR A 239 -38.54 18.04 19.51
C THR A 239 -37.41 17.81 18.49
N SER A 240 -37.26 18.74 17.54
CA SER A 240 -36.38 18.65 16.35
C SER A 240 -34.89 18.91 16.60
N THR A 241 -34.38 18.64 17.80
CA THR A 241 -32.97 18.86 18.15
C THR A 241 -32.32 17.53 18.52
N THR A 242 -31.44 17.01 17.66
CA THR A 242 -30.57 15.86 17.96
C THR A 242 -29.67 16.19 19.14
N SER A 243 -29.80 15.43 20.23
CA SER A 243 -28.89 15.49 21.38
C SER A 243 -27.62 14.68 21.09
N CYS A 244 -26.45 15.25 21.39
CA CYS A 244 -25.15 14.61 21.26
C CYS A 244 -24.36 14.76 22.56
N GLU A 245 -23.73 13.69 23.03
CA GLU A 245 -22.73 13.73 24.10
C GLU A 245 -21.33 13.83 23.48
N GLN A 246 -20.40 14.59 24.07
CA GLN A 246 -19.05 14.77 23.53
C GLN A 246 -17.98 14.38 24.56
N PHE A 247 -17.00 13.58 24.13
CA PHE A 247 -15.87 13.11 24.93
C PHE A 247 -14.57 13.59 24.30
N ASN A 248 -13.75 14.32 25.05
CA ASN A 248 -12.49 14.88 24.55
C ASN A 248 -11.30 14.33 25.32
N VAL A 249 -10.27 13.87 24.60
CA VAL A 249 -9.00 13.42 25.16
C VAL A 249 -7.87 14.11 24.40
N GLY A 250 -6.83 14.51 25.13
CA GLY A 250 -5.63 15.10 24.57
C GLY A 250 -4.39 14.50 25.22
N VAL A 251 -3.42 14.15 24.41
CA VAL A 251 -2.13 13.58 24.82
C VAL A 251 -1.01 14.39 24.18
N ASN A 252 0.11 14.49 24.88
CA ASN A 252 1.31 15.09 24.33
C ASN A 252 2.53 14.36 24.85
N ALA A 253 3.55 14.25 24.00
CA ALA A 253 4.80 13.62 24.34
C ALA A 253 5.92 14.25 23.52
N ALA A 254 7.15 14.18 24.03
CA ALA A 254 8.34 14.56 23.31
C ALA A 254 9.49 13.65 23.72
N GLY A 255 10.46 13.49 22.83
CA GLY A 255 11.62 12.67 23.08
C GLY A 255 12.85 13.19 22.34
N THR A 256 14.01 12.90 22.93
CA THR A 256 15.31 13.12 22.31
C THR A 256 16.08 11.81 22.39
N GLY A 257 16.98 11.59 21.44
CA GLY A 257 17.80 10.38 21.37
C GLY A 257 18.94 10.36 22.38
N VAL A 258 18.71 10.88 23.58
CA VAL A 258 19.64 10.84 24.70
C VAL A 258 19.38 9.55 25.49
N LEU A 259 20.44 8.78 25.73
CA LEU A 259 20.33 7.54 26.50
C LEU A 259 20.04 7.84 27.97
N GLN A 260 19.19 7.03 28.61
CA GLN A 260 18.81 7.12 30.02
C GLN A 260 19.30 5.89 30.81
N SER A 261 19.75 6.07 32.05
CA SER A 261 20.15 4.99 32.94
C SER A 261 18.93 4.16 33.31
N ASP A 262 19.05 2.84 33.23
CA ASP A 262 18.01 1.89 33.65
C ASP A 262 17.81 1.89 35.18
N VAL A 263 18.79 2.36 35.95
CA VAL A 263 18.72 2.43 37.43
C VAL A 263 17.99 3.67 37.91
N ASP A 264 18.35 4.85 37.38
CA ASP A 264 17.93 6.15 37.94
C ASP A 264 17.16 7.04 36.94
N GLY A 265 16.98 6.60 35.69
CA GLY A 265 16.37 7.38 34.60
C GLY A 265 17.20 8.60 34.16
N ARG A 266 18.33 8.88 34.82
CA ARG A 266 19.23 9.99 34.49
C ARG A 266 19.93 9.75 33.17
N PRO A 267 20.26 10.81 32.39
CA PRO A 267 21.02 10.64 31.16
C PRO A 267 22.29 9.82 31.41
N VAL A 268 22.50 8.77 30.61
CA VAL A 268 23.81 8.11 30.54
C VAL A 268 24.71 9.12 29.85
N LEU A 269 25.64 9.69 30.62
CA LEU A 269 26.70 10.50 30.08
C LEU A 269 27.63 9.57 29.30
N ASP A 270 27.28 9.29 28.04
CA ASP A 270 28.29 8.93 27.05
C ASP A 270 29.31 10.09 27.06
N PRO A 271 30.64 9.84 27.06
CA PRO A 271 31.68 10.85 27.25
C PRO A 271 31.49 12.17 26.48
N ASP A 272 30.68 12.20 25.42
CA ASP A 272 30.51 13.35 24.52
C ASP A 272 29.09 13.99 24.49
N GLY A 273 28.12 13.58 25.31
CA GLY A 273 26.78 14.20 25.30
C GLY A 273 26.03 14.06 23.96
N VAL A 274 26.26 12.95 23.25
CA VAL A 274 25.78 12.68 21.90
C VAL A 274 24.27 12.44 21.88
N VAL A 275 23.57 13.05 20.93
CA VAL A 275 22.17 12.75 20.61
C VAL A 275 22.15 11.72 19.48
N TYR A 276 21.63 10.53 19.74
CA TYR A 276 21.54 9.44 18.76
C TYR A 276 20.31 9.56 17.87
N LYS A 277 20.35 8.92 16.70
CA LYS A 277 19.18 8.74 15.82
C LYS A 277 18.46 7.42 16.12
N ASN A 278 18.16 7.21 17.39
CA ASN A 278 17.57 5.98 17.90
C ASN A 278 16.07 6.06 18.15
N GLN A 279 15.44 7.22 17.88
CA GLN A 279 14.00 7.42 18.08
C GLN A 279 13.26 6.96 16.82
N SER A 280 12.37 5.97 16.95
CA SER A 280 11.58 5.46 15.81
C SER A 280 10.15 6.00 15.87
N VAL A 281 9.77 6.86 14.93
CA VAL A 281 8.42 7.45 14.91
C VAL A 281 7.41 6.61 14.14
N PHE A 282 7.88 5.79 13.18
CA PHE A 282 7.07 4.81 12.45
C PHE A 282 7.87 3.52 12.23
N LEU A 283 7.19 2.37 12.24
CA LEU A 283 7.73 1.08 11.79
C LEU A 283 6.94 0.54 10.61
N ARG A 284 7.63 -0.16 9.71
CA ARG A 284 7.03 -1.05 8.72
C ARG A 284 7.31 -2.48 9.16
N THR A 285 6.26 -3.28 9.18
CA THR A 285 6.33 -4.64 9.69
C THR A 285 5.77 -5.67 8.71
N LEU A 286 6.29 -6.90 8.81
CA LEU A 286 5.59 -8.10 8.38
C LEU A 286 4.76 -8.59 9.58
N ASN A 287 3.45 -8.68 9.39
CA ASN A 287 2.50 -9.15 10.39
C ASN A 287 2.32 -10.66 10.22
N ILE A 288 2.52 -11.41 11.31
CA ILE A 288 2.60 -12.87 11.28
C ILE A 288 1.34 -13.45 11.89
N SER A 289 0.53 -14.13 11.09
CA SER A 289 -0.64 -14.88 11.58
C SER A 289 -0.49 -16.37 11.31
N VAL A 290 -1.02 -17.21 12.20
CA VAL A 290 -1.10 -18.67 12.04
C VAL A 290 -2.55 -19.10 11.84
N CYS A 291 -2.80 -20.25 11.20
CA CYS A 291 -4.15 -20.77 11.01
C CYS A 291 -4.82 -21.15 12.35
N ASP A 292 -6.16 -21.25 12.35
CA ASP A 292 -6.95 -21.48 13.56
C ASP A 292 -6.60 -22.79 14.28
N GLU A 293 -6.24 -23.84 13.54
CA GLU A 293 -5.82 -25.12 14.13
C GLU A 293 -4.52 -24.99 14.92
N ILE A 294 -3.53 -24.28 14.35
CA ILE A 294 -2.25 -24.02 15.01
C ILE A 294 -2.48 -23.09 16.20
N TRP A 295 -3.24 -22.02 16.01
CA TRP A 295 -3.53 -21.04 17.06
C TRP A 295 -4.24 -21.70 18.25
N SER A 296 -5.25 -22.52 17.99
CA SER A 296 -6.01 -23.23 19.03
C SER A 296 -5.10 -24.13 19.86
N LYS A 297 -4.17 -24.83 19.20
CA LYS A 297 -3.17 -25.66 19.89
C LYS A 297 -2.22 -24.83 20.76
N ILE A 298 -1.71 -23.72 20.25
CA ILE A 298 -0.85 -22.80 21.03
C ILE A 298 -1.63 -22.25 22.24
N ALA A 299 -2.88 -21.84 22.04
CA ALA A 299 -3.72 -21.30 23.10
C ALA A 299 -4.06 -22.36 24.18
N GLU A 300 -4.29 -23.61 23.78
CA GLU A 300 -4.48 -24.74 24.70
C GLU A 300 -3.23 -25.06 25.51
N ASP A 301 -2.06 -25.11 24.85
CA ASP A 301 -0.76 -25.31 25.49
C ASP A 301 -0.46 -24.19 26.52
N PHE A 302 -0.90 -22.96 26.22
CA PHE A 302 -0.68 -21.78 27.08
C PHE A 302 -1.72 -21.62 28.21
N ARG A 303 -2.92 -22.16 28.05
CA ARG A 303 -4.04 -22.02 29.01
C ARG A 303 -3.67 -22.32 30.49
N PRO A 304 -2.79 -23.30 30.82
CA PRO A 304 -2.38 -23.57 32.20
C PRO A 304 -1.57 -22.46 32.87
N TYR A 305 -0.97 -21.54 32.10
CA TYR A 305 -0.11 -20.46 32.59
C TYR A 305 -0.85 -19.12 32.80
N LEU A 306 -2.15 -19.07 32.47
CA LEU A 306 -2.99 -17.92 32.75
C LEU A 306 -3.41 -17.92 34.23
N GLU A 307 -3.02 -16.89 34.98
CA GLU A 307 -3.51 -16.71 36.35
C GLU A 307 -5.05 -16.50 36.34
N PRO A 308 -5.82 -17.05 37.31
CA PRO A 308 -7.29 -17.06 37.30
C PRO A 308 -7.98 -15.68 37.22
N TYR A 309 -7.24 -14.59 37.38
CA TYR A 309 -7.71 -13.21 37.42
C TYR A 309 -7.32 -12.38 36.19
N MET A 310 -6.59 -12.96 35.24
CA MET A 310 -6.34 -12.30 33.95
C MET A 310 -7.60 -12.43 33.09
N ASN A 311 -8.37 -11.35 33.00
CA ASN A 311 -9.42 -11.21 31.99
C ASN A 311 -8.73 -11.29 30.62
N ILE A 312 -8.83 -12.46 29.97
CA ILE A 312 -8.46 -12.59 28.56
C ILE A 312 -9.26 -11.50 27.83
N PRO A 313 -8.60 -10.52 27.17
CA PRO A 313 -9.33 -9.57 26.34
C PRO A 313 -10.22 -10.40 25.42
N HIS A 314 -11.50 -10.04 25.29
CA HIS A 314 -12.28 -10.56 24.18
C HIS A 314 -11.59 -10.04 22.92
N ALA A 315 -10.63 -10.80 22.40
CA ALA A 315 -10.06 -10.58 21.11
C ALA A 315 -11.26 -10.53 20.17
N THR A 316 -11.47 -9.41 19.49
CA THR A 316 -12.04 -9.51 18.15
C THR A 316 -11.02 -10.34 17.40
N PRO A 317 -11.30 -11.62 17.10
CA PRO A 317 -10.35 -12.41 16.34
C PRO A 317 -10.16 -11.65 15.04
N PHE A 318 -8.92 -11.36 14.67
CA PHE A 318 -8.64 -11.22 13.25
C PHE A 318 -9.02 -12.57 12.65
N THR A 319 -10.25 -12.64 12.15
CA THR A 319 -10.79 -13.86 11.56
C THR A 319 -10.15 -13.91 10.20
N TRP A 320 -9.00 -14.58 10.12
CA TRP A 320 -8.53 -15.14 8.87
C TRP A 320 -9.62 -16.12 8.42
N ARG A 321 -10.56 -15.63 7.62
CA ARG A 321 -11.59 -16.49 7.03
C ARG A 321 -10.87 -17.37 6.03
N SER A 322 -10.40 -18.52 6.50
CA SER A 322 -9.81 -19.60 5.68
C SER A 322 -10.72 -19.99 4.52
N GLU A 323 -12.03 -19.79 4.67
CA GLU A 323 -13.05 -19.95 3.63
C GLU A 323 -12.77 -19.08 2.38
N LEU A 324 -12.08 -17.94 2.52
CA LEU A 324 -11.87 -17.04 1.40
C LEU A 324 -10.77 -17.50 0.46
N MET A 325 -9.61 -18.00 0.91
CA MET A 325 -8.59 -18.56 0.01
C MET A 325 -7.58 -19.47 0.74
N LYS A 326 -7.38 -20.67 0.19
CA LYS A 326 -6.29 -21.63 0.48
C LYS A 326 -6.40 -22.42 1.80
N PRO A 327 -7.19 -23.52 1.82
CA PRO A 327 -7.43 -24.32 3.04
C PRO A 327 -6.20 -25.09 3.56
N HIS A 328 -5.08 -25.07 2.84
CA HIS A 328 -3.85 -25.76 3.23
C HIS A 328 -2.78 -24.84 3.82
N ALA A 329 -3.00 -23.53 3.76
CA ALA A 329 -2.07 -22.56 4.31
C ALA A 329 -2.05 -22.59 5.84
N LYS A 330 -0.85 -22.60 6.41
CA LYS A 330 -0.60 -22.58 7.85
C LYS A 330 -0.30 -21.19 8.38
N PHE A 331 0.21 -20.33 7.52
CA PHE A 331 0.67 -18.99 7.87
C PHE A 331 0.09 -17.96 6.91
N ALA A 332 -0.19 -16.76 7.41
CA ALA A 332 -0.41 -15.58 6.60
C ALA A 332 0.62 -14.52 7.00
N ILE A 333 1.36 -14.01 6.01
CA ILE A 333 2.34 -12.94 6.19
C ILE A 333 1.91 -11.77 5.32
N THR A 334 1.47 -10.69 5.96
CA THR A 334 1.09 -9.44 5.30
C THR A 334 2.06 -8.33 5.67
N GLU A 335 2.30 -7.38 4.77
CA GLU A 335 3.17 -6.24 5.01
C GLU A 335 2.34 -4.97 5.26
N ASP A 336 2.86 -4.04 6.08
CA ASP A 336 2.20 -2.74 6.22
C ASP A 336 2.04 -1.98 4.89
N ASN A 337 2.95 -2.19 3.94
CA ASN A 337 2.83 -1.60 2.60
C ASN A 337 1.62 -2.12 1.81
N ASP A 338 1.09 -3.30 2.13
CA ASP A 338 -0.08 -3.87 1.45
C ASP A 338 -1.31 -2.97 1.65
N TRP A 339 -1.62 -2.61 2.90
CA TRP A 339 -2.75 -1.72 3.21
C TRP A 339 -2.45 -0.26 2.87
N ILE A 340 -1.20 0.19 3.00
CA ILE A 340 -0.79 1.56 2.65
C ILE A 340 -1.00 1.84 1.16
N SER A 341 -0.69 0.85 0.30
CA SER A 341 -0.72 1.03 -1.14
C SER A 341 -2.13 1.26 -1.71
N VAL A 342 -3.16 0.84 -0.97
CA VAL A 342 -4.58 0.93 -1.37
C VAL A 342 -5.32 2.11 -0.75
N LEU A 343 -4.62 2.91 0.07
CA LEU A 343 -5.17 4.18 0.56
C LEU A 343 -5.29 5.18 -0.58
N LYS A 344 -6.37 5.96 -0.55
CA LYS A 344 -6.64 7.06 -1.48
C LYS A 344 -6.29 8.40 -0.82
N PRO A 345 -5.88 9.44 -1.58
CA PRO A 345 -5.48 10.72 -1.00
C PRO A 345 -6.62 11.45 -0.26
N ASP A 346 -7.85 11.15 -0.62
CA ASP A 346 -9.10 11.75 -0.11
C ASP A 346 -9.80 10.89 0.96
N ASP A 347 -9.20 9.77 1.40
CA ASP A 347 -9.75 8.97 2.48
C ASP A 347 -9.83 9.80 3.79
N PRO A 348 -11.02 9.96 4.39
CA PRO A 348 -11.19 10.76 5.60
C PRO A 348 -10.72 10.03 6.88
N CYS A 349 -10.59 8.71 6.80
CA CYS A 349 -10.09 7.82 7.85
C CYS A 349 -9.61 6.52 7.21
N LEU A 350 -9.03 5.61 7.99
CA LEU A 350 -8.78 4.25 7.50
C LEU A 350 -10.11 3.58 7.09
N PRO A 351 -10.18 2.95 5.90
CA PRO A 351 -11.33 2.16 5.47
C PRO A 351 -11.76 1.08 6.46
N ALA A 352 -13.01 0.64 6.36
CA ALA A 352 -13.46 -0.54 7.09
C ALA A 352 -12.78 -1.81 6.54
N ALA A 353 -12.70 -2.88 7.33
CA ALA A 353 -11.96 -4.10 6.96
C ALA A 353 -12.42 -4.75 5.64
N ASN A 354 -13.73 -4.77 5.37
CA ASN A 354 -14.30 -5.27 4.11
C ASN A 354 -13.93 -4.40 2.90
N GLU A 355 -13.88 -3.08 3.10
CA GLU A 355 -13.44 -2.14 2.08
C GLU A 355 -11.94 -2.27 1.82
N PHE A 356 -11.12 -2.40 2.88
CA PHE A 356 -9.69 -2.72 2.75
C PHE A 356 -9.47 -3.98 1.93
N LEU A 357 -10.15 -5.08 2.29
CA LEU A 357 -10.03 -6.34 1.56
C LEU A 357 -10.41 -6.16 0.08
N SER A 358 -11.51 -5.46 -0.20
CA SER A 358 -11.95 -5.20 -1.57
C SER A 358 -10.89 -4.43 -2.36
N ARG A 359 -10.34 -3.34 -1.79
CA ARG A 359 -9.29 -2.54 -2.43
C ARG A 359 -7.97 -3.32 -2.58
N ILE A 360 -7.61 -4.18 -1.63
CA ILE A 360 -6.43 -5.06 -1.71
C ILE A 360 -6.58 -6.05 -2.87
N LEU A 361 -7.74 -6.72 -2.97
CA LEU A 361 -7.99 -7.69 -4.04
C LEU A 361 -8.04 -7.06 -5.43
N GLU A 362 -8.27 -5.75 -5.55
CA GLU A 362 -8.13 -5.02 -6.81
C GLU A 362 -6.67 -4.86 -7.26
N VAL A 363 -5.72 -4.85 -6.34
CA VAL A 363 -4.30 -4.52 -6.60
C VAL A 363 -3.38 -5.74 -6.47
N TYR A 364 -3.77 -6.74 -5.68
CA TYR A 364 -2.93 -7.88 -5.32
C TYR A 364 -3.59 -9.22 -5.67
N ASN A 365 -2.75 -10.18 -6.02
CA ASN A 365 -3.06 -11.60 -6.01
C ASN A 365 -2.76 -12.17 -4.62
N ILE A 366 -3.63 -13.07 -4.16
CA ILE A 366 -3.35 -13.92 -3.00
C ILE A 366 -2.55 -15.12 -3.49
N CYS A 367 -1.29 -15.19 -3.09
CA CYS A 367 -0.35 -16.24 -3.45
C CYS A 367 -0.15 -17.21 -2.27
N GLU A 368 0.25 -18.44 -2.58
CA GLU A 368 0.58 -19.48 -1.59
C GLU A 368 1.91 -20.14 -2.00
N GLU A 369 2.90 -20.14 -1.10
CA GLU A 369 4.18 -20.83 -1.25
C GLU A 369 4.57 -21.42 0.10
N ASP A 370 4.97 -22.69 0.15
CA ASP A 370 5.45 -23.36 1.37
C ASP A 370 4.53 -23.21 2.59
N ASP A 371 3.22 -23.43 2.41
CA ASP A 371 2.15 -23.23 3.41
C ASP A 371 1.97 -21.76 3.89
N VAL A 372 2.58 -20.78 3.22
CA VAL A 372 2.48 -19.35 3.53
C VAL A 372 1.60 -18.65 2.51
N VAL A 373 0.56 -17.97 2.96
CA VAL A 373 -0.19 -17.01 2.16
C VAL A 373 0.40 -15.62 2.30
N PHE A 374 0.55 -14.94 1.16
CA PHE A 374 1.05 -13.57 1.06
C PHE A 374 0.45 -12.86 -0.16
N LEU A 375 0.68 -11.55 -0.24
CA LEU A 375 0.19 -10.71 -1.32
C LEU A 375 1.28 -10.42 -2.33
N GLU A 376 0.95 -10.51 -3.62
CA GLU A 376 1.81 -10.05 -4.72
C GLU A 376 1.04 -9.11 -5.63
N HIS A 377 1.71 -8.05 -6.11
CA HIS A 377 1.07 -7.12 -7.01
C HIS A 377 0.63 -7.79 -8.32
N LYS A 378 -0.60 -7.49 -8.74
CA LYS A 378 -1.12 -7.85 -10.05
C LYS A 378 -0.29 -7.19 -11.17
N PRO A 379 0.40 -7.96 -12.03
CA PRO A 379 1.26 -7.40 -13.08
C PRO A 379 0.50 -6.47 -14.03
N GLU A 380 -0.73 -6.83 -14.39
CA GLU A 380 -1.61 -6.03 -15.24
C GLU A 380 -2.03 -4.70 -14.61
N VAL A 381 -2.22 -4.67 -13.28
CA VAL A 381 -2.54 -3.44 -12.55
C VAL A 381 -1.31 -2.53 -12.48
N LEU A 382 -0.13 -3.09 -12.18
CA LEU A 382 1.13 -2.34 -12.23
C LEU A 382 1.37 -1.76 -13.62
N TYR A 383 1.23 -2.58 -14.65
CA TYR A 383 1.45 -2.17 -16.04
C TYR A 383 0.52 -1.03 -16.43
N ARG A 384 -0.78 -1.15 -16.12
CA ARG A 384 -1.78 -0.11 -16.42
C ARG A 384 -1.55 1.19 -15.66
N THR A 385 -1.05 1.10 -14.44
CA THR A 385 -0.93 2.27 -13.55
C THR A 385 0.38 3.04 -13.80
N TYR A 386 1.47 2.34 -14.11
CA TYR A 386 2.81 2.92 -14.11
C TYR A 386 3.46 3.00 -15.50
N LEU A 387 2.89 2.37 -16.54
CA LEU A 387 3.50 2.43 -17.87
C LEU A 387 3.53 3.87 -18.40
N LYS A 388 4.74 4.32 -18.72
CA LYS A 388 4.98 5.53 -19.50
C LYS A 388 5.53 5.13 -20.86
N HIS A 389 5.03 5.73 -21.93
CA HIS A 389 5.47 5.45 -23.29
C HIS A 389 5.58 6.72 -24.13
N ASP A 390 6.40 6.67 -25.17
CA ASP A 390 6.63 7.80 -26.09
C ASP A 390 5.74 7.75 -27.35
N HIS A 391 4.77 6.84 -27.39
CA HIS A 391 3.76 6.80 -28.45
C HIS A 391 2.74 7.94 -28.32
N ASP A 392 1.82 8.04 -29.30
CA ASP A 392 0.78 9.08 -29.33
C ASP A 392 0.03 9.17 -27.99
N LEU A 393 -0.13 10.39 -27.46
CA LEU A 393 -0.71 10.64 -26.13
C LEU A 393 -2.15 10.13 -26.00
N SER A 394 -2.87 9.97 -27.13
CA SER A 394 -4.22 9.40 -27.11
C SER A 394 -4.26 7.91 -26.74
N LEU A 395 -3.13 7.20 -26.74
CA LEU A 395 -3.04 5.78 -26.40
C LEU A 395 -2.98 5.58 -24.88
N THR A 396 -4.10 5.75 -24.20
CA THR A 396 -4.13 5.82 -22.73
C THR A 396 -4.32 4.48 -22.03
N LEU A 397 -4.72 3.43 -22.74
CA LEU A 397 -5.01 2.13 -22.14
C LEU A 397 -4.04 1.06 -22.64
N PRO A 398 -3.06 0.65 -21.81
CA PRO A 398 -2.13 -0.41 -22.16
C PRO A 398 -2.71 -1.80 -21.90
N LEU A 399 -2.33 -2.77 -22.74
CA LEU A 399 -2.76 -4.16 -22.62
C LEU A 399 -1.60 -5.02 -22.10
N TRP A 400 -1.73 -5.55 -20.88
CA TRP A 400 -0.74 -6.47 -20.31
C TRP A 400 -0.74 -7.82 -21.03
N SER A 401 -1.88 -8.23 -21.58
CA SER A 401 -1.99 -9.34 -22.52
C SER A 401 -2.36 -8.77 -23.89
N PRO A 402 -1.36 -8.41 -24.73
CA PRO A 402 -1.61 -7.96 -26.08
C PRO A 402 -2.53 -8.92 -26.82
N THR A 403 -3.45 -8.36 -27.60
CA THR A 403 -4.48 -9.11 -28.33
C THR A 403 -4.89 -8.30 -29.53
N THR A 404 -5.36 -8.95 -30.60
CA THR A 404 -5.87 -8.23 -31.76
C THR A 404 -7.14 -7.48 -31.41
N VAL A 405 -7.09 -6.14 -31.48
CA VAL A 405 -8.25 -5.27 -31.30
C VAL A 405 -8.50 -4.48 -32.58
N ALA A 406 -9.77 -4.27 -32.91
CA ALA A 406 -10.19 -3.46 -34.05
C ALA A 406 -10.57 -2.04 -33.61
N VAL A 407 -10.27 -1.04 -34.44
CA VAL A 407 -10.85 0.30 -34.28
C VAL A 407 -12.37 0.19 -34.45
N GLY A 408 -13.12 0.75 -33.49
CA GLY A 408 -14.56 0.58 -33.35
C GLY A 408 -15.00 -0.58 -32.46
N ALA A 409 -14.07 -1.39 -31.92
CA ALA A 409 -14.44 -2.43 -30.96
C ALA A 409 -15.04 -1.80 -29.69
N VAL A 410 -16.12 -2.39 -29.19
CA VAL A 410 -16.75 -2.04 -27.91
C VAL A 410 -16.59 -3.23 -26.98
N GLY A 411 -16.17 -2.98 -25.75
CA GLY A 411 -15.89 -4.03 -24.79
C GLY A 411 -15.29 -3.49 -23.51
N TYR A 412 -14.55 -4.34 -22.80
CA TYR A 412 -13.95 -4.01 -21.50
C TYR A 412 -12.55 -4.62 -21.37
N LEU A 413 -11.77 -4.09 -20.44
CA LEU A 413 -10.48 -4.66 -20.07
C LEU A 413 -10.71 -5.70 -18.97
N SER A 414 -10.38 -6.96 -19.25
CA SER A 414 -10.46 -8.05 -18.28
C SER A 414 -9.55 -7.77 -17.08
N ARG A 415 -10.12 -7.94 -15.88
CA ARG A 415 -9.42 -7.77 -14.60
C ARG A 415 -8.54 -8.98 -14.24
N GLU A 416 -8.76 -10.13 -14.87
CA GLU A 416 -8.06 -11.39 -14.56
C GLU A 416 -6.74 -11.55 -15.32
N ASP A 417 -6.72 -11.21 -16.62
CA ASP A 417 -5.59 -11.49 -17.51
C ASP A 417 -5.03 -10.23 -18.20
N GLY A 418 -5.66 -9.06 -18.02
CA GLY A 418 -5.25 -7.80 -18.63
C GLY A 418 -5.42 -7.77 -20.15
N LYS A 419 -6.33 -8.58 -20.69
CA LYS A 419 -6.71 -8.62 -22.11
C LYS A 419 -7.94 -7.77 -22.39
N PHE A 420 -8.04 -7.22 -23.60
CA PHE A 420 -9.28 -6.57 -24.05
C PHE A 420 -10.29 -7.60 -24.56
N ILE A 421 -11.48 -7.62 -23.97
CA ILE A 421 -12.59 -8.48 -24.37
C ILE A 421 -13.55 -7.67 -25.25
N THR A 422 -13.69 -8.06 -26.51
CA THR A 422 -14.61 -7.41 -27.46
C THR A 422 -15.99 -8.04 -27.38
N LEU A 423 -17.01 -7.23 -27.13
CA LEU A 423 -18.42 -7.65 -27.17
C LEU A 423 -18.99 -7.53 -28.57
N LEU A 424 -18.70 -6.40 -29.23
CA LEU A 424 -19.13 -6.12 -30.60
C LEU A 424 -18.17 -5.13 -31.28
N ASN A 425 -18.33 -4.94 -32.58
CA ASN A 425 -17.70 -3.83 -33.30
C ASN A 425 -18.75 -2.81 -33.72
N ALA A 426 -18.62 -1.56 -33.30
CA ALA A 426 -19.56 -0.48 -33.61
C ALA A 426 -19.78 -0.29 -35.12
N ARG A 427 -18.80 -0.59 -35.96
CA ARG A 427 -18.93 -0.49 -37.43
C ARG A 427 -19.73 -1.63 -38.05
N ALA A 428 -19.79 -2.77 -37.36
CA ALA A 428 -20.49 -3.97 -37.77
C ALA A 428 -20.99 -4.72 -36.51
N PRO A 429 -22.02 -4.20 -35.82
CA PRO A 429 -22.48 -4.74 -34.54
C PRO A 429 -23.13 -6.13 -34.67
N SER A 430 -23.17 -6.69 -35.89
CA SER A 430 -23.59 -8.06 -36.19
C SER A 430 -24.97 -8.34 -35.57
N ASP A 431 -25.12 -9.41 -34.78
CA ASP A 431 -26.40 -9.80 -34.15
C ASP A 431 -27.00 -8.71 -33.26
N SER A 432 -26.18 -7.80 -32.70
CA SER A 432 -26.66 -6.65 -31.91
C SER A 432 -27.41 -5.62 -32.75
N THR A 433 -27.23 -5.62 -34.08
CA THR A 433 -28.03 -4.81 -35.01
C THR A 433 -29.51 -5.20 -34.96
N ALA A 434 -29.79 -6.50 -34.93
CA ALA A 434 -31.15 -7.02 -34.82
C ALA A 434 -31.78 -6.74 -33.44
N ARG A 435 -30.95 -6.45 -32.43
CA ARG A 435 -31.35 -6.10 -31.06
C ARG A 435 -31.42 -4.59 -30.80
N GLY A 436 -31.33 -3.77 -31.86
CA GLY A 436 -31.59 -2.33 -31.81
C GLY A 436 -30.35 -1.44 -31.67
N ILE A 437 -29.13 -1.96 -31.83
CA ILE A 437 -27.91 -1.14 -31.88
C ILE A 437 -27.55 -0.83 -33.34
N PRO A 438 -27.75 0.42 -33.84
CA PRO A 438 -27.41 0.75 -35.21
C PRO A 438 -25.89 0.74 -35.43
N PRO A 439 -25.41 0.42 -36.65
CA PRO A 439 -24.00 0.56 -36.98
C PRO A 439 -23.56 2.02 -36.91
N LEU A 440 -22.35 2.25 -36.41
CA LEU A 440 -21.67 3.54 -36.46
C LEU A 440 -21.53 3.97 -37.94
N PRO A 441 -21.85 5.23 -38.28
CA PRO A 441 -21.68 5.75 -39.64
C PRO A 441 -20.27 5.52 -40.18
N ALA A 442 -20.15 5.44 -41.51
CA ALA A 442 -18.91 5.08 -42.18
C ALA A 442 -17.79 6.11 -41.94
N LEU A 443 -16.96 5.86 -40.94
CA LEU A 443 -15.76 6.64 -40.63
C LEU A 443 -14.52 6.04 -41.29
N ARG A 444 -13.67 6.91 -41.83
CA ARG A 444 -12.34 6.51 -42.32
C ARG A 444 -11.43 6.19 -41.13
N THR A 445 -10.59 5.18 -41.30
CA THR A 445 -9.52 4.85 -40.36
C THR A 445 -8.22 5.32 -40.98
N LYS A 446 -7.55 6.27 -40.32
CA LYS A 446 -6.20 6.70 -40.70
C LYS A 446 -5.18 5.74 -40.12
N ILE A 447 -4.21 5.37 -40.94
CA ILE A 447 -2.98 4.73 -40.48
C ILE A 447 -1.97 5.85 -40.29
N ALA A 448 -1.64 6.17 -39.05
CA ALA A 448 -0.62 7.16 -38.77
C ALA A 448 0.75 6.58 -39.18
N PRO A 449 1.65 7.39 -39.78
CA PRO A 449 2.97 6.94 -40.16
C PRO A 449 3.74 6.42 -38.95
N THR A 450 4.51 5.35 -39.15
CA THR A 450 5.34 4.71 -38.14
C THR A 450 6.30 5.72 -37.52
N VAL A 451 6.14 6.01 -36.23
CA VAL A 451 7.16 6.75 -35.48
C VAL A 451 8.22 5.73 -35.07
N HIS A 452 9.29 5.61 -35.84
CA HIS A 452 10.54 5.12 -35.26
C HIS A 452 10.90 6.11 -34.15
N SER A 453 11.03 5.63 -32.91
CA SER A 453 11.46 6.43 -31.76
C SER A 453 12.94 6.78 -31.86
N GLU A 454 13.38 7.40 -32.96
CA GLU A 454 14.73 7.92 -33.08
C GLU A 454 14.78 9.45 -32.95
N LYS A 455 13.65 10.17 -33.00
CA LYS A 455 13.70 11.64 -32.94
C LYS A 455 12.44 12.25 -32.31
N SER A 456 12.31 12.18 -30.98
CA SER A 456 11.46 13.13 -30.26
C SER A 456 12.31 14.31 -29.79
N LYS A 457 12.14 15.47 -30.43
CA LYS A 457 12.72 16.74 -29.99
C LYS A 457 11.96 17.27 -28.76
N LYS A 458 12.15 16.66 -27.60
CA LYS A 458 12.01 17.28 -26.27
C LYS A 458 12.94 16.52 -25.33
N ARG A 459 14.12 17.09 -25.08
CA ARG A 459 15.17 16.50 -24.24
C ARG A 459 14.61 16.16 -22.86
N SER A 460 14.34 14.88 -22.64
CA SER A 460 14.19 14.29 -21.32
C SER A 460 15.57 13.83 -20.84
N VAL A 461 15.80 13.83 -19.53
CA VAL A 461 17.04 13.30 -18.92
C VAL A 461 17.31 11.84 -19.35
N PHE A 462 16.27 11.11 -19.75
CA PHE A 462 16.34 9.78 -20.35
C PHE A 462 17.22 9.70 -21.61
N ASP A 463 17.25 10.73 -22.46
CA ASP A 463 18.04 10.72 -23.71
C ASP A 463 19.55 10.93 -23.46
N LEU A 464 19.92 11.50 -22.31
CA LEU A 464 21.32 11.86 -22.02
C LEU A 464 22.18 10.62 -21.70
N LEU A 465 21.56 9.53 -21.24
CA LEU A 465 22.24 8.26 -20.99
C LEU A 465 22.29 7.34 -22.22
N LEU A 466 21.41 7.55 -23.21
CA LEU A 466 21.37 6.72 -24.43
C LEU A 466 22.26 7.28 -25.57
N GLY A 467 22.64 8.56 -25.50
CA GLY A 467 23.20 9.31 -26.64
C GLY A 467 24.73 9.41 -26.79
N LEU A 468 25.55 8.78 -25.94
CA LEU A 468 27.00 9.05 -25.90
C LEU A 468 27.92 8.06 -26.64
N LEU A 469 27.43 7.05 -27.37
CA LEU A 469 28.34 6.09 -28.02
C LEU A 469 28.12 5.71 -29.49
N ASN A 470 27.05 6.11 -30.20
CA ASN A 470 26.81 5.57 -31.54
C ASN A 470 26.68 6.64 -32.64
N ALA A 471 27.82 7.04 -33.20
CA ALA A 471 27.89 7.74 -34.49
C ALA A 471 28.24 6.74 -35.61
N GLY A 472 27.24 6.27 -36.36
CA GLY A 472 27.48 5.69 -37.69
C GLY A 472 26.57 4.52 -38.12
N ARG A 473 25.91 4.74 -39.26
CA ARG A 473 25.20 3.81 -40.17
C ARG A 473 23.74 3.45 -39.85
N LYS A 474 22.93 3.57 -40.91
CA LYS A 474 21.50 3.26 -41.02
C LYS A 474 21.30 1.74 -41.06
N SER A 475 20.20 1.29 -40.43
CA SER A 475 19.59 -0.06 -40.37
C SER A 475 20.30 -1.13 -39.54
N ASP A 476 20.05 -1.13 -38.23
CA ASP A 476 19.50 -2.24 -37.42
C ASP A 476 19.11 -1.67 -36.03
N PRO A 477 18.00 -2.09 -35.40
CA PRO A 477 17.63 -1.62 -34.06
C PRO A 477 18.67 -2.05 -33.02
N PRO A 478 18.79 -1.33 -31.87
CA PRO A 478 19.76 -1.67 -30.84
C PRO A 478 19.49 -3.09 -30.33
N GLN A 479 20.48 -3.98 -30.52
CA GLN A 479 20.45 -5.38 -30.10
C GLN A 479 20.20 -5.56 -28.59
N ARG A 480 20.40 -4.49 -27.80
CA ARG A 480 20.22 -4.44 -26.34
C ARG A 480 19.60 -3.10 -25.95
N VAL A 481 18.58 -3.12 -25.09
CA VAL A 481 17.91 -1.93 -24.55
C VAL A 481 17.85 -2.03 -23.05
N THR A 482 18.20 -0.95 -22.35
CA THR A 482 18.31 -0.92 -20.89
C THR A 482 17.32 0.06 -20.30
N PHE A 483 16.57 -0.38 -19.28
CA PHE A 483 15.56 0.37 -18.55
C PHE A 483 16.09 0.70 -17.16
N PRO A 484 16.31 1.98 -16.82
CA PRO A 484 16.75 2.35 -15.49
C PRO A 484 15.66 2.04 -14.46
N LEU A 485 16.10 1.51 -13.33
CA LEU A 485 15.29 1.18 -12.18
C LEU A 485 15.71 2.04 -11.01
N LYS A 486 14.74 2.69 -10.39
CA LYS A 486 14.96 3.55 -9.23
C LYS A 486 14.29 2.94 -8.01
N VAL A 487 15.08 2.73 -6.96
CA VAL A 487 14.56 2.17 -5.71
C VAL A 487 13.38 2.98 -5.17
N ALA A 488 12.43 2.28 -4.55
CA ALA A 488 11.15 2.82 -4.07
C ALA A 488 10.20 3.38 -5.16
N GLU A 489 10.54 3.29 -6.45
CA GLU A 489 9.62 3.52 -7.55
C GLU A 489 9.09 2.20 -8.11
N LYS A 490 7.86 2.20 -8.61
CA LYS A 490 7.32 1.06 -9.37
C LYS A 490 7.69 1.24 -10.83
N ALA A 491 8.09 0.17 -11.50
CA ALA A 491 8.54 0.20 -12.88
C ALA A 491 7.57 -0.54 -13.80
N ALA A 492 7.30 0.05 -14.96
CA ALA A 492 6.54 -0.56 -16.04
C ALA A 492 7.05 -0.03 -17.38
N HIS A 493 7.49 -0.94 -18.25
CA HIS A 493 8.13 -0.59 -19.52
C HIS A 493 7.59 -1.44 -20.67
N ILE A 494 7.59 -0.85 -21.85
CA ILE A 494 7.31 -1.51 -23.12
C ILE A 494 8.44 -1.21 -24.11
N TYR A 495 8.91 -2.26 -24.78
CA TYR A 495 9.74 -2.15 -25.97
C TYR A 495 8.99 -2.72 -27.15
N THR A 496 8.95 -1.98 -28.26
CA THR A 496 8.27 -2.41 -29.49
C THR A 496 9.21 -2.34 -30.68
N GLY A 497 9.07 -3.32 -31.58
CA GLY A 497 9.59 -3.23 -32.94
C GLY A 497 8.74 -2.30 -33.82
N PRO A 498 8.62 -2.56 -35.13
CA PRO A 498 7.78 -1.77 -36.01
C PRO A 498 6.32 -1.77 -35.57
N THR A 499 5.77 -0.58 -35.33
CA THR A 499 4.39 -0.39 -34.87
C THR A 499 3.46 0.09 -36.00
N ARG A 500 2.16 -0.19 -35.86
CA ARG A 500 1.11 0.33 -36.74
C ARG A 500 0.02 0.99 -35.90
N HIS A 501 -0.02 2.32 -35.93
CA HIS A 501 -1.06 3.10 -35.25
C HIS A 501 -2.25 3.33 -36.19
N ARG A 502 -3.42 2.78 -35.85
CA ARG A 502 -4.69 2.96 -36.56
C ARG A 502 -5.62 3.76 -35.66
N ARG A 503 -6.31 4.78 -36.19
CA ARG A 503 -7.33 5.53 -35.44
C ARG A 503 -8.44 6.05 -36.32
N PHE A 504 -9.58 6.38 -35.73
CA PHE A 504 -10.60 7.18 -36.41
C PHE A 504 -10.03 8.54 -36.84
N GLU A 505 -10.54 9.07 -37.94
CA GLU A 505 -10.37 10.49 -38.22
C GLU A 505 -11.07 11.31 -37.12
N ALA A 506 -10.52 12.49 -36.80
CA ALA A 506 -11.07 13.34 -35.75
C ALA A 506 -12.53 13.68 -36.07
N ASP A 507 -13.43 13.14 -35.26
CA ASP A 507 -14.88 13.18 -35.45
C ASP A 507 -15.55 12.92 -34.10
N ASP A 508 -16.66 13.62 -33.84
CA ASP A 508 -17.44 13.47 -32.61
C ASP A 508 -18.45 12.31 -32.70
N LEU A 509 -18.72 11.80 -33.92
CA LEU A 509 -19.66 10.71 -34.17
C LEU A 509 -19.44 9.45 -33.31
N PRO A 510 -18.21 8.93 -33.11
CA PRO A 510 -17.99 7.79 -32.21
C PRO A 510 -18.46 8.06 -30.78
N THR A 511 -18.29 9.29 -30.29
CA THR A 511 -18.69 9.70 -28.95
C THR A 511 -20.20 9.74 -28.81
N GLU A 512 -20.89 10.38 -29.76
CA GLU A 512 -22.36 10.46 -29.76
C GLU A 512 -23.01 9.09 -29.91
N TRP A 513 -22.46 8.25 -30.80
CA TRP A 513 -22.91 6.88 -30.97
C TRP A 513 -22.74 6.08 -29.67
N PHE A 514 -21.58 6.18 -29.01
CA PHE A 514 -21.36 5.41 -27.79
C PHE A 514 -22.30 5.83 -26.66
N LYS A 515 -22.50 7.15 -26.46
CA LYS A 515 -23.48 7.68 -25.51
C LYS A 515 -24.89 7.14 -25.74
N SER A 516 -25.31 7.11 -27.00
CA SER A 516 -26.68 6.72 -27.36
C SER A 516 -26.95 5.22 -27.23
N ASN A 517 -25.90 4.39 -27.17
CA ASN A 517 -26.02 2.93 -27.22
C ASN A 517 -25.54 2.22 -25.95
N ILE A 518 -24.86 2.89 -25.03
CA ILE A 518 -24.20 2.24 -23.89
C ILE A 518 -25.17 1.46 -22.99
N GLU A 519 -26.33 2.03 -22.68
CA GLU A 519 -27.36 1.38 -21.86
C GLU A 519 -27.86 0.09 -22.55
N LYS A 520 -28.04 0.14 -23.87
CA LYS A 520 -28.48 -1.01 -24.66
C LYS A 520 -27.40 -2.09 -24.75
N ILE A 521 -26.13 -1.71 -24.81
CA ILE A 521 -25.00 -2.66 -24.79
C ILE A 521 -24.98 -3.40 -23.44
N ILE A 522 -25.18 -2.70 -22.33
CA ILE A 522 -25.28 -3.31 -20.99
C ILE A 522 -26.51 -4.21 -20.88
N GLU A 523 -27.66 -3.80 -21.42
CA GLU A 523 -28.86 -4.67 -21.46
C GLU A 523 -28.61 -5.99 -22.21
N ILE A 524 -27.80 -5.95 -23.27
CA ILE A 524 -27.53 -7.11 -24.14
C ILE A 524 -26.45 -8.02 -23.57
N HIS A 525 -25.37 -7.45 -23.02
CA HIS A 525 -24.14 -8.17 -22.68
C HIS A 525 -23.76 -8.11 -21.19
N GLY A 526 -24.35 -7.21 -20.41
CA GLY A 526 -23.89 -6.91 -19.04
C GLY A 526 -23.93 -8.09 -18.09
N ALA A 527 -25.03 -8.86 -18.12
CA ALA A 527 -25.21 -10.01 -17.23
C ALA A 527 -24.26 -11.18 -17.55
N ASP A 528 -24.03 -11.46 -18.84
CA ASP A 528 -23.19 -12.58 -19.28
C ASP A 528 -21.70 -12.33 -19.01
N HIS A 529 -21.30 -11.06 -18.83
CA HIS A 529 -19.92 -10.64 -18.66
C HIS A 529 -19.61 -10.03 -17.28
N ASP A 530 -20.61 -9.87 -16.42
CA ASP A 530 -20.51 -9.20 -15.11
C ASP A 530 -19.89 -7.78 -15.22
N ILE A 531 -20.46 -6.95 -16.10
CA ILE A 531 -19.96 -5.59 -16.38
C ILE A 531 -21.02 -4.52 -16.20
N THR A 532 -20.56 -3.33 -15.82
CA THR A 532 -21.37 -2.12 -15.71
C THR A 532 -21.02 -1.11 -16.82
N THR A 533 -21.79 -0.02 -16.91
CA THR A 533 -21.51 1.08 -17.85
C THR A 533 -20.12 1.70 -17.65
N GLU A 534 -19.58 1.66 -16.43
CA GLU A 534 -18.26 2.21 -16.10
C GLU A 534 -17.09 1.34 -16.62
N ASP A 535 -17.34 0.05 -16.83
CA ASP A 535 -16.35 -0.90 -17.36
C ASP A 535 -16.24 -0.84 -18.90
N LEU A 536 -17.29 -0.35 -19.58
CA LEU A 536 -17.37 -0.32 -21.04
C LEU A 536 -16.51 0.78 -21.65
N VAL A 537 -15.83 0.42 -22.73
CA VAL A 537 -15.03 1.33 -23.54
C VAL A 537 -15.27 1.11 -25.04
N LEU A 538 -15.26 2.21 -25.79
CA LEU A 538 -15.21 2.18 -27.26
C LEU A 538 -13.79 2.50 -27.73
N ILE A 539 -13.20 1.59 -28.51
CA ILE A 539 -11.84 1.74 -29.04
C ILE A 539 -11.85 2.67 -30.25
N THR A 540 -11.14 3.81 -30.12
CA THR A 540 -11.01 4.83 -31.18
C THR A 540 -9.65 4.78 -31.88
N GLY A 541 -8.67 4.11 -31.28
CA GLY A 541 -7.34 3.92 -31.83
C GLY A 541 -6.63 2.69 -31.26
N THR A 542 -5.72 2.12 -32.04
CA THR A 542 -4.94 0.92 -31.70
C THR A 542 -3.50 1.10 -32.13
N LEU A 543 -2.55 0.76 -31.26
CA LEU A 543 -1.15 0.57 -31.62
C LEU A 543 -0.86 -0.93 -31.69
N ASP A 544 -0.64 -1.42 -32.90
CA ASP A 544 -0.30 -2.83 -33.12
C ASP A 544 1.21 -3.00 -33.30
N THR A 545 1.76 -4.14 -32.89
CA THR A 545 3.12 -4.58 -33.22
C THR A 545 3.17 -6.10 -33.31
N ARG A 546 4.19 -6.63 -34.01
CA ARG A 546 4.53 -8.06 -33.96
C ARG A 546 5.50 -8.39 -32.85
N ASP A 547 6.46 -7.48 -32.65
CA ASP A 547 7.55 -7.65 -31.72
C ASP A 547 7.31 -6.66 -30.58
N TYR A 548 6.92 -7.18 -29.43
CA TYR A 548 6.86 -6.48 -28.16
C TYR A 548 7.59 -7.24 -27.06
N ALA A 549 8.10 -6.50 -26.09
CA ALA A 549 8.61 -6.98 -24.82
C ALA A 549 8.11 -6.04 -23.70
N LEU A 550 7.39 -6.60 -22.73
CA LEU A 550 6.77 -5.87 -21.61
C LEU A 550 7.43 -6.31 -20.31
N PHE A 551 7.59 -5.37 -19.38
CA PHE A 551 8.15 -5.64 -18.06
C PHE A 551 7.45 -4.79 -17.00
N VAL A 552 7.21 -5.37 -15.83
CA VAL A 552 6.79 -4.66 -14.62
C VAL A 552 7.55 -5.15 -13.40
N SER A 553 7.80 -4.26 -12.45
CA SER A 553 8.35 -4.58 -11.14
C SER A 553 7.76 -3.64 -10.09
N ALA A 554 7.29 -4.23 -8.98
CA ALA A 554 6.80 -3.47 -7.84
C ALA A 554 7.90 -3.09 -6.86
N CYS A 555 8.92 -3.94 -6.72
CA CYS A 555 10.05 -3.75 -5.82
C CYS A 555 11.34 -4.22 -6.50
N HIS A 556 12.37 -3.38 -6.43
CA HIS A 556 13.65 -3.63 -7.06
C HIS A 556 14.74 -2.74 -6.46
N ARG A 557 15.99 -3.21 -6.57
CA ARG A 557 17.15 -2.39 -6.24
C ARG A 557 17.38 -1.33 -7.31
N GLU A 558 18.09 -0.28 -6.92
CA GLU A 558 18.63 0.71 -7.85
C GLU A 558 19.48 -0.02 -8.92
N GLY A 559 19.27 0.30 -10.20
CA GLY A 559 19.98 -0.36 -11.27
C GLY A 559 19.27 -0.24 -12.60
N SER A 560 19.25 -1.34 -13.37
CA SER A 560 18.59 -1.33 -14.67
C SER A 560 18.33 -2.73 -15.22
N VAL A 561 17.17 -2.93 -15.84
CA VAL A 561 16.82 -4.18 -16.55
C VAL A 561 17.21 -4.05 -17.99
N THR A 562 17.87 -5.07 -18.55
CA THR A 562 18.25 -5.07 -19.97
C THR A 562 17.42 -6.09 -20.73
N PHE A 563 16.80 -5.65 -21.83
CA PHE A 563 16.25 -6.54 -22.83
C PHE A 563 17.27 -6.77 -23.95
N GLU A 564 17.53 -8.02 -24.28
CA GLU A 564 18.40 -8.42 -25.39
C GLU A 564 17.56 -9.08 -26.48
N ALA A 565 17.59 -8.51 -27.68
CA ALA A 565 16.97 -9.12 -28.86
C ALA A 565 17.87 -10.26 -29.37
N ASP A 566 17.28 -11.40 -29.67
CA ASP A 566 18.00 -12.51 -30.31
C ASP A 566 18.35 -12.11 -31.74
N VAL A 567 19.57 -12.46 -32.17
CA VAL A 567 20.06 -12.19 -33.53
C VAL A 567 19.35 -13.09 -34.54
N ASN A 568 19.04 -14.33 -34.16
CA ASN A 568 18.40 -15.31 -35.04
C ASN A 568 17.33 -16.14 -34.31
N PRO A 569 16.26 -15.50 -33.80
CA PRO A 569 15.21 -16.20 -33.07
C PRO A 569 14.50 -17.21 -33.98
N ARG A 570 14.26 -18.40 -33.45
CA ARG A 570 13.47 -19.42 -34.16
C ARG A 570 12.00 -19.00 -34.19
N ILE A 571 11.32 -19.32 -35.30
CA ILE A 571 9.88 -19.05 -35.44
C ILE A 571 9.12 -19.65 -34.26
N GLY A 572 8.27 -18.86 -33.63
CA GLY A 572 7.47 -19.28 -32.48
C GLY A 572 8.18 -19.22 -31.13
N GLN A 573 9.49 -18.94 -31.06
CA GLN A 573 10.21 -18.66 -29.81
C GLN A 573 10.14 -17.16 -29.47
N PRO A 574 10.36 -16.76 -28.20
CA PRO A 574 10.56 -15.36 -27.84
C PRO A 574 11.63 -14.72 -28.73
N TRP A 575 11.40 -13.49 -29.20
CA TRP A 575 12.37 -12.78 -30.05
C TRP A 575 13.53 -12.14 -29.27
N GLY A 576 13.54 -12.29 -27.95
CA GLY A 576 14.55 -11.78 -27.04
C GLY A 576 14.26 -12.18 -25.60
N VAL A 577 15.08 -11.69 -24.67
CA VAL A 577 14.99 -12.02 -23.25
C VAL A 577 15.28 -10.81 -22.38
N PHE A 578 14.57 -10.68 -21.27
CA PHE A 578 14.97 -9.76 -20.20
C PHE A 578 16.03 -10.43 -19.35
N LEU A 579 17.21 -9.81 -19.27
CA LEU A 579 18.23 -10.21 -18.33
C LEU A 579 17.84 -9.76 -16.93
N PRO A 580 17.95 -10.62 -15.92
CA PRO A 580 17.62 -10.26 -14.56
C PRO A 580 18.48 -9.09 -14.10
N THR A 581 17.86 -8.12 -13.44
CA THR A 581 18.59 -7.22 -12.54
C THR A 581 19.13 -8.02 -11.38
N ASN A 582 20.23 -7.55 -10.80
CA ASN A 582 20.64 -7.98 -9.48
C ASN A 582 19.49 -7.65 -8.51
N SER A 583 18.66 -8.66 -8.22
CA SER A 583 17.55 -8.74 -7.24
C SER A 583 16.34 -7.78 -7.39
N GLY A 584 15.17 -8.41 -7.38
CA GLY A 584 13.85 -7.78 -7.41
C GLY A 584 12.88 -8.72 -8.14
N GLN A 585 11.65 -8.84 -7.62
CA GLN A 585 10.61 -9.59 -8.30
C GLN A 585 10.15 -8.78 -9.51
N PHE A 586 10.13 -9.41 -10.69
CA PHE A 586 9.58 -8.81 -11.88
C PHE A 586 8.80 -9.80 -12.72
N ASN A 587 7.80 -9.26 -13.42
CA ASN A 587 7.02 -10.00 -14.39
C ASN A 587 7.30 -9.44 -15.77
N SER A 588 7.46 -10.32 -16.75
CA SER A 588 7.71 -9.90 -18.13
C SER A 588 6.99 -10.77 -19.14
N LYS A 589 6.72 -10.20 -20.32
CA LYS A 589 6.15 -10.90 -21.47
C LYS A 589 6.88 -10.50 -22.73
N VAL A 590 7.31 -11.49 -23.50
CA VAL A 590 7.96 -11.27 -24.79
C VAL A 590 7.14 -12.00 -25.85
N SER A 591 6.77 -11.26 -26.90
CA SER A 591 6.09 -11.82 -28.08
C SER A 591 6.93 -12.91 -28.76
N ARG A 592 6.28 -13.72 -29.59
CA ARG A 592 6.96 -14.77 -30.37
C ARG A 592 7.44 -14.19 -31.69
N HIS A 593 8.65 -14.57 -32.11
CA HIS A 593 9.20 -14.16 -33.38
C HIS A 593 8.32 -14.62 -34.55
N ARG A 594 8.02 -13.68 -35.46
CA ARG A 594 7.02 -13.83 -36.56
C ARG A 594 5.61 -14.16 -36.09
N GLY A 595 5.25 -13.71 -34.88
CA GLY A 595 3.88 -13.78 -34.38
C GLY A 595 2.89 -12.90 -35.16
N PRO A 596 1.60 -12.98 -34.80
CA PRO A 596 0.57 -12.10 -35.35
C PRO A 596 0.82 -10.63 -34.96
N TRP A 597 0.12 -9.72 -35.64
CA TRP A 597 0.02 -8.35 -35.16
C TRP A 597 -0.97 -8.29 -34.00
N GLU A 598 -0.46 -7.88 -32.84
CA GLU A 598 -1.26 -7.74 -31.62
C GLU A 598 -1.27 -6.29 -31.18
N THR A 599 -2.39 -5.86 -30.60
CA THR A 599 -2.55 -4.52 -30.08
C THR A 599 -1.94 -4.46 -28.67
N VAL A 600 -1.04 -3.50 -28.45
CA VAL A 600 -0.34 -3.31 -27.17
C VAL A 600 -0.84 -2.10 -26.39
N LEU A 601 -1.31 -1.07 -27.10
CA LEU A 601 -1.92 0.13 -26.53
C LEU A 601 -3.18 0.49 -27.32
N VAL A 602 -4.18 1.05 -26.64
CA VAL A 602 -5.41 1.54 -27.28
C VAL A 602 -5.77 2.95 -26.82
N SER A 603 -6.37 3.70 -27.74
CA SER A 603 -7.12 4.93 -27.46
C SER A 603 -8.59 4.55 -27.29
N CYS A 604 -9.23 5.05 -26.24
CA CYS A 604 -10.61 4.67 -25.93
C CYS A 604 -11.45 5.82 -25.40
N LEU A 605 -12.75 5.73 -25.62
CA LEU A 605 -13.78 6.56 -24.99
C LEU A 605 -14.38 5.78 -23.81
N ARG A 606 -14.60 6.47 -22.69
CA ARG A 606 -15.21 5.92 -21.47
C ARG A 606 -16.32 6.82 -20.99
N VAL A 607 -17.29 6.25 -20.27
CA VAL A 607 -18.31 7.03 -19.57
C VAL A 607 -17.88 7.20 -18.12
N ALA A 608 -17.63 8.44 -17.69
CA ALA A 608 -17.57 8.75 -16.26
C ALA A 608 -18.96 9.25 -15.84
N SER A 609 -19.39 8.92 -14.62
CA SER A 609 -20.67 9.34 -14.06
C SER A 609 -20.91 10.84 -14.30
N ASN A 610 -21.84 11.12 -15.23
CA ASN A 610 -22.29 12.41 -15.79
C ASN A 610 -21.40 13.19 -16.79
N ALA A 611 -20.29 12.64 -17.32
CA ALA A 611 -19.62 13.16 -18.52
C ALA A 611 -18.71 12.12 -19.20
N ILE A 612 -18.72 12.06 -20.54
CA ILE A 612 -17.64 11.37 -21.28
C ILE A 612 -16.42 12.28 -21.27
N VAL A 613 -15.35 11.83 -20.62
CA VAL A 613 -14.05 12.48 -20.64
C VAL A 613 -13.20 11.77 -21.69
N LEU A 614 -12.66 12.55 -22.65
CA LEU A 614 -11.50 12.11 -23.41
C LEU A 614 -10.37 11.91 -22.39
N SER A 615 -9.93 10.69 -22.15
CA SER A 615 -8.70 10.46 -21.38
C SER A 615 -7.58 11.20 -22.12
N ARG A 616 -7.08 12.28 -21.55
CA ARG A 616 -5.99 13.09 -22.11
C ARG A 616 -4.64 12.48 -21.83
#